data_AF-A0A942SWD4-F1
#
_entry.id   AF-A0A942SWD4-F1
#
_cell.length_a   1.000
_cell.length_b   1.000
_cell.length_c   1.000
_cell.angle_alpha   90.00
_cell.angle_beta   90.00
_cell.angle_gamma   90.00
#
_symmetry.space_group_name_H-M   'P 1'
#
loop_
_entity.id
_entity.type
_entity.pdbx_description
1 polymer ?
#
loop_
_entity_poly.entity_id
_entity_poly.type
_entity_poly.pdbx_seq_one_letter_code
_entity_poly.pdbx_strand_id
1 'polypeptide(L)'
;MNSVQDVLYNWLTIKVVSDARPEDTAAIDTLKHFERMLKDEYHISKVEITHDEVMYYVAYQQGEDSKKTRFPRELIEVMLDQISREPEKYENFPIAD
;
A
#
# COMPACT_ATOMS: atom_id res chain seq x y z
N MET A 1 -13.33 1.93 5.22
CA MET A 1 -12.96 1.07 4.07
C MET A 1 -14.03 0.01 3.99
N ASN A 2 -14.70 -0.07 2.85
CA ASN A 2 -15.94 -0.85 2.74
C ASN A 2 -15.76 -2.07 1.83
N SER A 3 -14.58 -2.25 1.21
CA SER A 3 -14.33 -3.34 0.25
C SER A 3 -12.88 -3.86 0.24
N VAL A 4 -12.70 -5.07 -0.32
CA VAL A 4 -11.39 -5.65 -0.65
C VAL A 4 -10.57 -4.73 -1.57
N GLN A 5 -11.24 -4.04 -2.51
CA GLN A 5 -10.55 -3.10 -3.40
C GLN A 5 -10.00 -1.90 -2.62
N ASP A 6 -10.75 -1.37 -1.66
CA ASP A 6 -10.32 -0.22 -0.85
C ASP A 6 -9.08 -0.58 -0.02
N VAL A 7 -9.07 -1.76 0.61
CA VAL A 7 -7.92 -2.23 1.41
C VAL A 7 -6.70 -2.53 0.57
N LEU A 8 -6.87 -3.14 -0.60
CA LEU A 8 -5.75 -3.37 -1.52
C LEU A 8 -5.22 -2.07 -2.11
N TYR A 9 -6.09 -1.11 -2.42
CA TYR A 9 -5.69 0.22 -2.88
C TYR A 9 -4.85 0.94 -1.82
N ASN A 10 -5.40 1.10 -0.60
CA ASN A 10 -4.70 1.81 0.48
C ASN A 10 -3.39 1.10 0.88
N TRP A 11 -3.42 -0.24 0.98
CA TRP A 11 -2.21 -1.02 1.23
C TRP A 11 -1.14 -0.79 0.16
N LEU A 12 -1.52 -0.82 -1.12
CA LEU A 12 -0.58 -0.66 -2.22
C LEU A 12 -0.02 0.77 -2.30
N THR A 13 -0.86 1.79 -2.09
CA THR A 13 -0.42 3.19 -1.98
C THR A 13 0.62 3.37 -0.88
N ILE A 14 0.36 2.86 0.32
CA ILE A 14 1.32 2.95 1.43
C ILE A 14 2.56 2.10 1.18
N LYS A 15 2.42 0.92 0.57
CA LYS A 15 3.56 0.08 0.22
C LYS A 15 4.54 0.82 -0.69
N VAL A 16 4.06 1.51 -1.72
CA VAL A 16 4.91 2.29 -2.62
C VAL A 16 5.63 3.41 -1.88
N VAL A 17 4.96 4.09 -0.94
CA VAL A 17 5.60 5.11 -0.08
C VAL A 17 6.68 4.49 0.80
N SER A 18 6.38 3.40 1.51
CA SER A 18 7.34 2.72 2.40
C SER A 18 8.52 2.11 1.64
N ASP A 19 8.31 1.60 0.43
CA ASP A 19 9.38 1.07 -0.42
C ASP A 19 10.32 2.20 -0.89
N ALA A 20 9.79 3.41 -1.14
CA ALA A 20 10.58 4.58 -1.55
C ALA A 20 11.23 5.33 -0.37
N ARG A 21 10.63 5.25 0.82
CA ARG A 21 11.07 5.88 2.08
C ARG A 21 11.20 4.85 3.20
N PRO A 22 12.18 3.93 3.14
CA PRO A 22 12.34 2.85 4.12
C PRO A 22 12.67 3.35 5.54
N GLU A 23 13.01 4.63 5.71
CA GLU A 23 13.20 5.29 7.00
C GLU A 23 11.92 5.90 7.59
N ASP A 24 10.82 5.95 6.83
CA ASP A 24 9.53 6.50 7.28
C ASP A 24 8.79 5.47 8.15
N THR A 25 9.02 5.56 9.46
CA THR A 25 8.44 4.64 10.45
C THR A 25 6.92 4.72 10.49
N ALA A 26 6.33 5.88 10.22
CA ALA A 26 4.87 6.04 10.18
C ALA A 26 4.28 5.30 8.97
N ALA A 27 4.92 5.39 7.79
CA ALA A 27 4.51 4.63 6.61
C ALA A 27 4.67 3.11 6.82
N ILE A 28 5.76 2.67 7.46
CA ILE A 28 5.98 1.25 7.79
C ILE A 28 4.92 0.71 8.74
N ASP A 29 4.59 1.43 9.81
CA ASP A 29 3.60 0.96 10.77
C ASP A 29 2.18 0.95 10.19
N THR A 30 1.88 1.92 9.31
CA THR A 30 0.64 1.93 8.52
C THR A 30 0.60 0.75 7.55
N LEU A 31 1.71 0.41 6.89
CA LEU A 31 1.81 -0.76 6.01
C LEU A 31 1.49 -2.04 6.79
N LYS A 32 2.12 -2.24 7.94
CA LYS A 32 1.86 -3.39 8.82
C LYS A 32 0.40 -3.45 9.28
N HIS A 33 -0.24 -2.30 9.52
CA HIS A 33 -1.66 -2.25 9.85
C HIS A 33 -2.51 -2.79 8.70
N PHE A 34 -2.28 -2.34 7.47
CA PHE A 34 -3.00 -2.86 6.30
C PHE A 34 -2.68 -4.32 6.00
N GLU A 35 -1.46 -4.79 6.20
CA GLU A 35 -1.11 -6.21 6.05
C GLU A 35 -1.90 -7.09 7.03
N ARG A 36 -2.10 -6.62 8.28
CA ARG A 36 -2.98 -7.28 9.24
C ARG A 36 -4.42 -7.27 8.77
N MET A 37 -4.95 -6.15 8.29
CA MET A 37 -6.32 -6.09 7.77
C MET A 37 -6.52 -7.07 6.60
N LEU A 38 -5.61 -7.08 5.62
CA LEU A 38 -5.65 -7.99 4.48
C LEU A 38 -5.75 -9.45 4.94
N LYS A 39 -4.90 -9.85 5.89
CA LYS A 39 -4.85 -11.21 6.39
C LYS A 39 -6.04 -11.56 7.30
N ASP A 40 -6.27 -10.77 8.34
CA ASP A 40 -7.13 -11.14 9.46
C ASP A 40 -8.61 -10.82 9.19
N GLU A 41 -8.89 -9.73 8.46
CA GLU A 41 -10.27 -9.35 8.11
C GLU A 41 -10.67 -9.91 6.75
N TYR A 42 -9.83 -9.72 5.73
CA TYR A 42 -10.19 -10.06 4.35
C TYR A 42 -9.72 -11.44 3.87
N HIS A 43 -8.95 -12.16 4.71
CA HIS A 43 -8.44 -13.51 4.44
C HIS A 43 -7.58 -13.57 3.15
N ILE A 44 -6.86 -12.48 2.89
CA ILE A 44 -5.98 -12.30 1.73
C ILE A 44 -4.55 -12.73 2.09
N SER A 45 -3.94 -13.48 1.18
CA SER A 45 -2.55 -13.95 1.30
C SER A 45 -1.89 -14.04 -0.08
N LYS A 46 -0.59 -14.37 -0.12
CA LYS A 46 0.19 -14.56 -1.36
C LYS A 46 0.00 -13.41 -2.35
N VAL A 47 0.13 -12.18 -1.86
CA VAL A 47 -0.04 -10.99 -2.69
C VAL A 47 1.22 -10.78 -3.53
N GLU A 48 1.04 -10.77 -4.85
CA GLU A 48 2.08 -10.51 -5.85
C GLU A 48 1.73 -9.23 -6.61
N ILE A 49 2.72 -8.35 -6.76
CA ILE A 49 2.55 -7.07 -7.45
C ILE A 49 3.46 -7.06 -8.68
N THR A 50 2.88 -6.68 -9.81
CA THR A 50 3.62 -6.30 -11.02
C THR A 50 3.07 -4.97 -11.51
N HIS A 51 3.84 -4.24 -12.31
CA HIS A 51 3.38 -2.97 -12.86
C HIS A 51 3.98 -2.70 -14.23
N ASP A 52 3.29 -1.87 -15.01
CA ASP A 52 3.76 -1.29 -16.26
C ASP A 52 3.79 0.25 -16.15
N GLU A 53 3.83 0.95 -17.28
CA GLU A 53 3.85 2.42 -17.34
C GLU A 53 2.52 3.06 -16.87
N VAL A 54 1.42 2.31 -16.85
CA VAL A 54 0.06 2.84 -16.65
C VAL A 54 -0.64 2.21 -15.45
N MET A 55 -0.34 0.95 -15.11
CA MET A 55 -1.11 0.16 -14.16
C MET A 55 -0.23 -0.64 -13.19
N TYR A 56 -0.71 -0.76 -11.95
CA TYR A 56 -0.34 -1.84 -11.05
C TYR A 56 -1.32 -3.01 -11.17
N TYR A 57 -0.79 -4.22 -11.21
CA TYR A 57 -1.53 -5.48 -11.17
C TYR A 57 -1.24 -6.21 -9.88
N VAL A 58 -2.29 -6.57 -9.15
CA VAL A 58 -2.22 -7.27 -7.88
C VAL A 58 -2.88 -8.63 -8.02
N ALA A 59 -2.09 -9.69 -7.94
CA ALA A 59 -2.58 -11.06 -7.84
C ALA A 59 -2.54 -11.49 -6.37
N TYR A 60 -3.59 -12.16 -5.89
CA TYR A 60 -3.66 -12.57 -4.49
C TYR A 60 -4.57 -13.78 -4.31
N GLN A 61 -4.38 -14.46 -3.18
CA GLN A 61 -5.23 -15.56 -2.74
C GLN A 61 -6.22 -15.03 -1.71
N GLN A 62 -7.51 -15.32 -1.86
CA GLN A 62 -8.55 -15.02 -0.88
C GLN A 62 -9.27 -16.32 -0.51
N GLY A 63 -8.94 -16.89 0.64
CA GLY A 63 -9.35 -18.26 0.97
C GLY A 63 -8.78 -19.26 -0.04
N GLU A 64 -9.65 -20.02 -0.73
CA GLU A 64 -9.26 -20.99 -1.77
C GLU A 64 -9.23 -20.39 -3.19
N ASP A 65 -9.74 -19.17 -3.38
CA ASP A 65 -9.79 -18.52 -4.68
C ASP A 65 -8.53 -17.69 -4.97
N SER A 66 -7.99 -17.82 -6.18
CA SER A 66 -7.01 -16.88 -6.71
C SER A 66 -7.73 -15.74 -7.45
N LYS A 67 -7.42 -14.50 -7.07
CA LYS A 67 -8.04 -13.28 -7.62
C LYS A 67 -6.99 -12.32 -8.16
N LYS A 68 -7.42 -11.43 -9.04
CA LYS A 68 -6.59 -10.37 -9.62
C LYS A 68 -7.37 -9.06 -9.63
N THR A 69 -6.70 -7.98 -9.30
CA THR A 69 -7.20 -6.61 -9.47
C THR A 69 -6.12 -5.73 -10.05
N ARG A 70 -6.49 -4.53 -10.51
CA ARG A 70 -5.55 -3.54 -11.04
C ARG A 70 -5.94 -2.13 -10.62
N PHE A 71 -4.95 -1.27 -10.49
CA PHE A 71 -5.12 0.12 -10.11
C PHE A 71 -4.30 1.02 -11.05
N PRO A 72 -4.83 2.19 -11.46
CA PRO A 72 -4.03 3.18 -12.19
C PRO A 72 -2.80 3.58 -11.39
N ARG A 73 -1.63 3.54 -12.05
CA ARG A 73 -0.34 3.88 -11.45
C ARG A 73 -0.34 5.27 -10.84
N GLU A 74 -0.88 6.25 -11.57
CA GLU A 74 -1.02 7.64 -11.11
C GLU A 74 -1.76 7.74 -9.75
N LEU A 75 -2.81 6.93 -9.54
CA LEU A 75 -3.55 6.95 -8.28
C LEU A 75 -2.79 6.27 -7.13
N ILE A 76 -2.02 5.23 -7.44
CA ILE A 76 -1.19 4.55 -6.43
C ILE A 76 -0.02 5.44 -5.99
N GLU A 77 0.61 6.12 -6.94
CA GLU A 77 1.81 6.94 -6.72
C GLU A 77 1.50 8.37 -6.24
N VAL A 78 0.24 8.82 -6.29
CA VAL A 78 -0.16 10.20 -5.94
C VAL A 78 0.35 10.66 -4.58
N MET A 79 0.35 9.77 -3.57
CA MET A 79 0.82 10.11 -2.23
C MET A 79 2.34 10.27 -2.20
N LEU A 80 3.08 9.38 -2.86
CA LEU A 80 4.54 9.48 -2.97
C LEU A 80 4.94 10.75 -3.73
N ASP A 81 4.21 11.08 -4.79
CA ASP A 81 4.43 12.31 -5.58
C ASP A 81 4.18 13.57 -4.75
N GLN A 82 3.12 13.58 -3.92
CA GLN A 82 2.84 14.70 -3.01
C GLN A 82 3.94 14.86 -1.96
N ILE A 83 4.36 13.78 -1.32
CA ILE A 83 5.47 13.77 -0.36
C ILE A 83 6.76 14.31 -1.00
N SER A 84 7.05 13.88 -2.24
CA SER A 84 8.26 14.29 -2.94
C SER A 84 8.25 15.78 -3.31
N ARG A 85 7.06 16.37 -3.52
CA ARG A 85 6.88 17.80 -3.83
C ARG A 85 6.95 18.70 -2.59
N GLU A 86 6.46 18.21 -1.45
CA GLU A 86 6.35 18.98 -0.21
C GLU A 86 6.87 18.17 1.00
N PRO A 87 8.15 17.74 1.00
CA PRO A 87 8.69 16.81 1.99
C PRO A 87 8.60 17.32 3.44
N GLU A 88 8.65 18.64 3.64
CA GLU A 88 8.52 19.29 4.94
C GLU A 88 7.16 19.06 5.62
N LYS A 89 6.12 18.69 4.86
CA LYS A 89 4.80 18.34 5.42
C LYS A 89 4.73 16.90 5.93
N TYR A 90 5.71 16.08 5.58
CA TYR A 90 5.75 14.64 5.83
C TYR A 90 7.07 14.23 6.48
N GLU A 91 7.58 15.09 7.38
CA GLU A 91 8.74 14.77 8.21
C GLU A 91 8.43 13.55 9.08
N ASN A 92 9.36 12.59 9.09
CA ASN A 92 9.25 11.47 10.00
C ASN A 92 9.63 11.97 11.40
N PHE A 93 8.61 12.18 12.25
CA PHE A 93 8.85 12.51 13.64
C PHE A 93 9.27 11.25 14.39
N PRO A 94 10.48 11.20 14.97
CA PRO A 94 10.84 10.10 15.84
C PRO A 94 9.81 10.05 16.98
N ILE A 95 9.26 8.86 17.24
CA ILE A 95 8.45 8.62 18.43
C ILE A 95 9.38 8.92 19.61
N ALA A 96 9.06 9.95 20.40
CA ALA A 96 9.83 10.27 21.59
C ALA A 96 9.81 9.05 22.54
N ASP A 97 11.00 8.60 22.93
CA ASP A 97 11.22 7.51 23.91
C ASP A 97 10.50 7.74 25.24
#